data_AF-A0A2R7Y781-F1
#
_entry.id   AF-A0A2R7Y781-F1
#
_cell.length_a   1.000
_cell.length_b   1.000
_cell.length_c   1.000
_cell.angle_alpha   90.00
_cell.angle_beta   90.00
_cell.angle_gamma   90.00
#
_symmetry.space_group_name_H-M   'P 1'
#
loop_
_entity.id
_entity.type
_entity.pdbx_description
1 polymer ?
#
loop_
_entity_poly.entity_id
_entity_poly.type
_entity_poly.pdbx_seq_one_letter_code
_entity_poly.pdbx_strand_id
1 'polypeptide(L)' 'MKWFVVRESETDERYGKCPEDRGLNELLRFGVVNLDKPPGPTSHEVVAWVKNLLGLSKAGHGGTLEPCNGAG' A
#
# COMPACT_ATOMS: atom_id res chain seq x y z
N MET A 1 10.12 -20.16 4.84
CA MET A 1 10.75 -19.29 5.85
C MET A 1 10.86 -20.07 7.15
N LYS A 2 12.01 -20.10 7.84
CA LYS A 2 12.18 -20.80 9.13
C LYS A 2 12.68 -19.80 10.16
N TRP A 3 11.96 -19.67 11.27
CA TRP A 3 12.36 -18.84 12.39
C TRP A 3 13.21 -19.66 13.37
N PHE A 4 14.24 -19.04 13.95
CA PHE A 4 14.95 -19.58 15.11
C PHE A 4 14.47 -18.82 16.35
N VAL A 5 13.75 -19.50 17.22
CA VAL A 5 13.19 -18.90 18.43
C VAL A 5 14.29 -18.84 19.50
N VAL A 6 14.68 -17.62 19.87
CA VAL A 6 15.68 -17.38 20.91
C VAL A 6 15.03 -17.44 22.30
N ARG A 7 13.76 -17.01 22.42
CA ARG A 7 12.98 -17.05 23.65
C ARG A 7 11.48 -17.07 23.35
N GLU A 8 10.75 -17.93 24.05
CA GLU A 8 9.29 -17.92 24.05
C GLU A 8 8.76 -16.70 24.81
N SER A 9 7.74 -16.02 24.29
CA SER A 9 7.06 -14.89 24.92
C SER A 9 5.69 -14.68 24.28
N GLU A 10 4.77 -14.09 25.03
CA GLU A 10 3.40 -13.81 24.58
C GLU A 10 3.21 -12.32 24.27
N THR A 11 2.19 -12.01 23.45
CA THR A 11 1.72 -10.64 23.21
C THR A 11 0.37 -10.43 23.87
N ASP A 12 0.10 -9.20 24.31
CA ASP A 12 -1.17 -8.84 24.93
C ASP A 12 -2.17 -8.37 23.86
N GLU A 13 -3.29 -9.08 23.74
CA GLU A 13 -4.34 -8.84 22.74
C GLU A 13 -5.03 -7.48 22.90
N ARG A 14 -4.87 -6.80 24.04
CA ARG A 14 -5.39 -5.44 24.23
C ARG A 14 -4.70 -4.40 23.34
N TYR A 15 -3.54 -4.73 22.77
CA TYR A 15 -2.73 -3.83 21.98
C TYR A 15 -2.53 -4.33 20.55
N GLY A 16 -2.85 -3.46 19.58
CA GLY A 16 -2.79 -3.82 18.18
C GLY A 16 -3.82 -4.88 17.80
N LYS A 17 -3.62 -5.51 16.65
CA LYS A 17 -4.44 -6.59 16.09
C LYS A 17 -3.73 -7.20 14.88
N CYS A 18 -4.10 -8.43 14.52
CA CYS A 18 -3.61 -9.06 13.31
C CYS A 18 -3.99 -8.21 12.07
N PRO A 19 -3.16 -8.19 11.00
CA PRO A 19 -3.46 -7.43 9.79
C PRO A 19 -4.84 -7.69 9.18
N GLU A 20 -5.32 -8.93 9.30
CA GLU A 20 -6.59 -9.42 8.77
C GLU A 20 -7.81 -8.85 9.53
N ASP A 21 -7.61 -8.45 10.79
CA ASP A 21 -8.68 -7.93 11.66
C ASP A 21 -8.76 -6.38 11.63
N ARG A 22 -7.93 -5.73 10.82
CA ARG A 22 -7.90 -4.27 10.71
C ARG A 22 -9.16 -3.74 10.05
N GLY A 23 -9.72 -2.67 10.64
CA GLY A 23 -10.83 -1.96 10.03
C GLY A 23 -10.39 -1.21 8.76
N LEU A 24 -11.35 -0.81 7.93
CA LEU A 24 -11.09 -0.13 6.65
C LEU A 24 -10.15 1.08 6.78
N ASN A 25 -10.33 1.92 7.80
CA ASN A 25 -9.48 3.09 8.02
C ASN A 25 -8.03 2.71 8.34
N GLU A 26 -7.82 1.63 9.08
CA GLU A 26 -6.47 1.13 9.41
C GLU A 26 -5.83 0.51 8.17
N LEU A 27 -6.60 -0.24 7.38
CA LEU A 27 -6.15 -0.79 6.11
C LEU A 27 -5.75 0.31 5.12
N LEU A 28 -6.52 1.39 5.00
CA LEU A 28 -6.16 2.52 4.14
C LEU A 28 -4.92 3.27 4.64
N ARG A 29 -4.76 3.39 5.97
CA ARG A 29 -3.62 4.10 6.58
C ARG A 29 -2.29 3.35 6.44
N PHE A 30 -2.33 2.03 6.50
CA PHE A 30 -1.14 1.17 6.55
C PHE A 30 -1.05 0.19 5.37
N GLY A 31 -1.87 0.39 4.33
CA GLY A 31 -1.99 -0.51 3.20
C GLY A 31 -1.09 -0.18 2.02
N VAL A 32 -0.96 -1.16 1.13
CA VAL A 32 -0.30 -1.04 -0.18
C VAL A 32 -1.27 -1.54 -1.23
N VAL A 33 -1.38 -0.82 -2.34
CA VAL A 33 -2.17 -1.25 -3.50
C VAL A 33 -1.22 -1.70 -4.59
N ASN A 34 -1.33 -2.97 -4.99
CA ASN A 34 -0.64 -3.48 -6.17
C ASN A 34 -1.38 -2.99 -7.42
N LEU A 35 -0.96 -1.83 -7.93
CA LEU A 35 -1.66 -1.13 -9.00
C LEU A 35 -1.02 -1.46 -10.36
N ASP A 36 -1.85 -1.90 -11.30
CA ASP A 36 -1.47 -2.01 -12.71
C ASP A 36 -1.65 -0.64 -13.38
N LYS A 37 -0.53 0.01 -13.72
CA LYS A 37 -0.55 1.41 -14.19
C LYS A 37 -0.96 1.44 -15.67
N PRO A 38 -2.04 2.16 -16.05
CA PRO A 38 -2.39 2.27 -17.47
C PRO A 38 -1.31 3.04 -18.28
N PRO A 39 -1.23 2.79 -19.59
CA PRO A 39 -0.44 3.62 -20.52
C PRO A 39 -1.06 5.02 -20.63
N GLY A 40 -0.24 6.04 -20.90
CA GLY A 40 -0.67 7.44 -20.93
C GLY A 40 -0.21 8.28 -19.73
N PRO A 41 -0.75 8.10 -18.51
CA PRO A 41 -0.42 8.96 -17.38
C PRO A 41 0.95 8.64 -16.78
N THR A 42 1.56 9.65 -16.17
CA THR A 42 2.74 9.50 -15.32
C THR A 42 2.39 8.76 -14.03
N SER A 43 3.42 8.19 -13.38
CA SER A 43 3.25 7.57 -12.05
C SER A 43 2.73 8.55 -11.00
N HIS A 44 3.12 9.83 -11.08
CA HIS A 44 2.65 10.88 -10.16
C HIS A 44 1.17 11.21 -10.35
N GLU A 45 0.68 11.25 -11.59
CA GLU A 45 -0.74 11.48 -11.87
C GLU A 45 -1.61 10.35 -11.33
N VAL A 46 -1.20 9.10 -11.54
CA VAL A 46 -1.94 7.94 -11.02
C VAL A 46 -1.98 7.95 -9.49
N VAL A 47 -0.88 8.29 -8.82
CA VAL A 47 -0.87 8.49 -7.36
C VAL A 47 -1.83 9.60 -6.93
N ALA A 48 -1.86 10.73 -7.66
CA ALA A 48 -2.77 11.83 -7.36
C ALA A 48 -4.24 11.41 -7.51
N TRP A 49 -4.58 10.63 -8.53
CA TRP A 49 -5.94 10.10 -8.72
C TRP A 49 -6.36 9.17 -7.58
N VAL A 50 -5.51 8.20 -7.21
CA VAL A 50 -5.79 7.27 -6.10
C VAL A 50 -5.97 8.05 -4.79
N LYS A 51 -5.09 9.02 -4.53
CA LYS A 51 -5.17 9.88 -3.34
C LYS A 51 -6.50 10.62 -3.26
N ASN A 52 -6.92 11.24 -4.37
CA ASN A 52 -8.15 12.02 -4.43
C ASN A 52 -9.40 11.13 -4.34
N LEU A 53 -9.40 10.00 -5.07
CA LEU A 53 -10.51 9.04 -5.08
C LEU A 53 -10.82 8.49 -3.68
N LEU A 54 -9.78 8.21 -2.90
CA LEU A 54 -9.90 7.63 -1.57
C LEU A 54 -9.90 8.69 -0.45
N GLY A 55 -9.84 9.99 -0.79
CA GLY A 55 -9.83 11.08 0.19
C GLY A 55 -8.61 11.07 1.13
N LEU A 56 -7.46 10.57 0.66
CA LEU A 56 -6.27 10.37 1.48
C LEU A 56 -5.45 11.65 1.62
N SER A 57 -4.84 11.87 2.78
CA SER A 57 -3.91 12.99 2.99
C SER A 57 -2.55 12.78 2.31
N LYS A 58 -2.12 11.51 2.17
CA LYS A 58 -0.83 11.12 1.59
C LYS A 58 -0.95 9.81 0.81
N ALA A 59 -0.27 9.75 -0.33
CA ALA A 59 -0.04 8.54 -1.13
C ALA A 59 1.31 8.68 -1.86
N GLY A 60 1.90 7.56 -2.29
CA GLY A 60 3.18 7.51 -3.02
C GLY A 60 3.32 6.22 -3.82
N HIS A 61 4.38 6.11 -4.63
CA HIS A 61 4.68 4.91 -5.43
C HIS A 61 6.09 4.37 -5.14
N GLY A 62 6.31 3.08 -5.39
CA GLY A 62 7.59 2.40 -5.12
C GLY A 62 8.68 2.63 -6.18
N GLY A 63 8.34 3.19 -7.33
CA GLY A 63 9.28 3.50 -8.42
C GLY A 63 8.54 4.09 -9.63
N THR A 64 9.22 4.91 -10.43
CA THR A 64 8.60 5.58 -11.58
C THR A 64 8.52 4.63 -12.76
N LEU A 65 7.31 4.41 -13.27
CA LEU A 65 7.09 3.85 -14.60
C LEU A 65 6.89 5.00 -15.59
N GLU A 66 7.63 4.96 -16.68
CA GLU A 66 7.53 5.95 -17.76
C GLU A 66 6.16 5.90 -18.44
N PRO A 67 5.61 7.06 -18.86
CA PRO A 67 4.44 7.10 -19.72
C PRO A 67 4.70 6.35 -21.04
N CYS A 68 3.85 5.40 -21.38
CA CYS A 68 3.85 4.82 -22.71
C CYS A 68 2.88 5.62 -23.59
N ASN A 69 3.43 6.37 -24.55
CA ASN A 69 2.69 7.20 -25.50
C ASN A 69 2.39 6.45 -26.80
N GLY A 70 2.02 5.17 -26.76
CA GLY A 70 1.44 4.43 -27.89
C GLY A 70 2.09 4.55 -29.29
N ALA A 71 3.39 4.86 -29.39
CA ALA A 71 4.11 4.90 -30.66
C ALA A 71 4.92 3.60 -30.82
N GLY A 72 4.22 2.55 -31.26
CA GLY A 72 4.74 1.24 -31.60
C GLY A 72 3.72 0.47 -32.40
#